data_AF-A0A418YTL6-F1
#
_entry.id   AF-A0A418YTL6-F1
#
_cell.length_a   1.000
_cell.length_b   1.000
_cell.length_c   1.000
_cell.angle_alpha   90.00
_cell.angle_beta   90.00
_cell.angle_gamma   90.00
#
_symmetry.space_group_name_H-M   'P 1'
#
loop_
_entity.id
_entity.type
_entity.pdbx_description
1 polymer ?
#
loop_
_entity_poly.entity_id
_entity_poly.type
_entity_poly.pdbx_seq_one_letter_code
_entity_poly.pdbx_strand_id
1 'polypeptide(L)'
;MRVWVGVVGIAFLGLGGAAPANPGKLEIDRDILLRDLSRGEVTERRMACAAGQAPAMRARIKSVGWDTLSAGQWCVTVLTRAGRDGTLRYVALRDGKATPAIAFDAGFVTGYIKREALPADAPAMITLLPIADRCLDQKEADKDLCGAVGHMLGARAASGELIPIG
;
A
#
# COMPACT_ATOMS: atom_id res chain seq x y z
N MET A 1 23.54 -54.25 -28.39
CA MET A 1 23.74 -53.82 -27.00
C MET A 1 23.51 -52.32 -26.94
N ARG A 2 22.54 -51.86 -26.15
CA ARG A 2 22.23 -50.45 -25.88
C ARG A 2 23.14 -49.96 -24.77
N VAL A 3 23.77 -48.79 -24.93
CA VAL A 3 24.19 -47.98 -23.78
C VAL A 3 23.83 -46.53 -24.08
N TRP A 4 22.85 -46.04 -23.34
CA TRP A 4 22.49 -44.63 -23.22
C TRP A 4 23.51 -43.94 -22.31
N VAL A 5 24.07 -42.80 -22.72
CA VAL A 5 24.80 -41.89 -21.82
C VAL A 5 23.90 -40.68 -21.60
N GLY A 6 23.43 -40.54 -20.37
CA GLY A 6 22.42 -39.56 -19.97
C GLY A 6 22.94 -38.13 -19.99
N VAL A 7 22.14 -37.26 -20.61
CA VAL A 7 22.15 -35.82 -20.38
C VAL A 7 21.41 -35.58 -19.07
N VAL A 8 22.09 -35.13 -18.03
CA VAL A 8 21.44 -34.58 -16.83
C VAL A 8 21.63 -33.08 -16.87
N GLY A 9 20.62 -32.42 -17.43
CA GLY A 9 20.44 -30.99 -17.35
C GLY A 9 19.39 -30.63 -16.30
N ILE A 10 19.65 -29.48 -15.66
CA ILE A 10 18.67 -28.47 -15.24
C ILE A 10 17.90 -28.74 -13.92
N ALA A 11 18.09 -27.77 -13.02
CA ALA A 11 17.06 -27.00 -12.32
C ALA A 11 17.18 -27.07 -10.79
N PHE A 12 17.99 -26.17 -10.23
CA PHE A 12 17.71 -25.63 -8.90
C PHE A 12 16.44 -24.75 -9.00
N LEU A 13 15.26 -25.38 -8.90
CA LEU A 13 14.02 -24.69 -8.59
C LEU A 13 14.05 -24.32 -7.11
N GLY A 14 14.68 -23.18 -6.81
CA GLY A 14 14.43 -22.45 -5.58
C GLY A 14 13.00 -21.92 -5.60
N LEU A 15 12.03 -22.78 -5.27
CA LEU A 15 10.70 -22.36 -4.86
C LEU A 15 10.86 -21.60 -3.54
N GLY A 16 11.13 -20.30 -3.64
CA GLY A 16 10.93 -19.36 -2.55
C GLY A 16 9.44 -19.25 -2.27
N GLY A 17 8.89 -20.24 -1.57
CA GLY A 17 7.57 -20.13 -0.96
C GLY A 17 7.64 -18.99 0.03
N ALA A 18 7.01 -17.86 -0.32
CA ALA A 18 6.69 -16.84 0.68
C ALA A 18 5.88 -17.55 1.77
N ALA A 19 6.37 -17.50 3.01
CA ALA A 19 5.60 -17.99 4.15
C ALA A 19 4.20 -17.36 4.08
N PRO A 20 3.11 -18.14 4.28
CA PRO A 20 1.78 -17.57 4.32
C PRO A 20 1.75 -16.56 5.46
N ALA A 21 1.30 -15.35 5.14
CA ALA A 21 1.21 -14.29 6.15
C ALA A 21 0.31 -14.76 7.29
N ASN A 22 0.73 -14.57 8.54
CA ASN A 22 -0.14 -14.87 9.68
C ASN A 22 -1.15 -13.71 9.84
N PRO A 23 -2.45 -13.92 9.57
CA PRO A 23 -3.44 -12.83 9.55
C PRO A 23 -3.52 -12.09 10.90
N GLY A 24 -3.34 -12.79 12.03
CA GLY A 24 -3.32 -12.16 13.36
C GLY A 24 -2.14 -11.21 13.56
N LYS A 25 -1.01 -11.43 12.88
CA LYS A 25 0.15 -10.54 12.95
C LYS A 25 -0.07 -9.27 12.12
N LEU A 26 -0.71 -9.38 10.96
CA LEU A 26 -1.04 -8.24 10.11
C LEU A 26 -2.08 -7.31 10.75
N GLU A 27 -3.04 -7.87 11.49
CA GLU A 27 -3.98 -7.08 12.29
C GLU A 27 -3.26 -6.25 13.36
N ILE A 28 -2.32 -6.87 14.08
CA ILE A 28 -1.49 -6.18 15.08
C ILE A 28 -0.71 -5.03 14.42
N ASP A 29 -0.06 -5.28 13.28
CA ASP A 29 0.69 -4.24 12.56
C ASP A 29 -0.20 -3.06 12.17
N ARG A 30 -1.39 -3.31 11.62
CA ARG A 30 -2.35 -2.25 11.27
C ARG A 30 -2.78 -1.47 12.52
N ASP A 31 -3.09 -2.17 13.61
CA ASP A 31 -3.60 -1.54 14.82
C ASP A 31 -2.52 -0.69 15.52
N ILE A 32 -1.26 -1.13 15.51
CA ILE A 32 -0.10 -0.34 15.96
C ILE A 32 0.00 0.96 15.15
N LEU A 33 -0.09 0.88 13.81
CA LEU A 33 -0.06 2.08 12.96
C LEU A 33 -1.21 3.05 13.28
N LEU A 34 -2.38 2.52 13.62
CA LEU A 34 -3.56 3.32 13.93
C LEU A 34 -3.56 3.92 15.34
N ARG A 35 -2.86 3.33 16.31
CA ARG A 35 -3.00 3.70 17.73
C ARG A 35 -1.71 4.19 18.37
N ASP A 36 -0.60 3.52 18.10
CA ASP A 36 0.58 3.60 18.95
C ASP A 36 1.66 4.54 18.39
N LEU A 37 1.60 4.88 17.10
CA LEU A 37 2.53 5.83 16.50
C LEU A 37 2.24 7.27 16.92
N SER A 38 3.32 8.01 17.18
CA SER A 38 3.27 9.46 17.37
C SER A 38 2.89 10.19 16.08
N ARG A 39 2.40 11.43 16.20
CA ARG A 39 2.07 12.28 15.04
C ARG A 39 3.26 12.52 14.11
N GLY A 40 4.47 12.65 14.67
CA GLY A 40 5.71 12.81 13.91
C GLY A 40 6.01 11.58 13.06
N GLU A 41 5.89 10.40 13.67
CA GLU A 41 6.07 9.11 13.01
C GLU A 41 5.05 8.84 11.90
N VAL A 42 3.79 9.23 12.09
CA VAL A 42 2.75 9.17 11.06
C VAL A 42 3.09 10.11 9.90
N THR A 43 3.58 11.32 10.20
CA THR A 43 3.98 12.29 9.17
C THR A 43 5.15 11.78 8.34
N GLU A 44 6.19 11.22 8.97
CA GLU A 44 7.33 10.65 8.27
C GLU A 44 6.92 9.49 7.35
N ARG A 45 6.14 8.54 7.88
CA ARG A 45 5.64 7.40 7.11
C ARG A 45 4.76 7.84 5.94
N ARG A 46 3.95 8.88 6.13
CA ARG A 46 3.17 9.49 5.06
C ARG A 46 4.04 10.07 3.95
N MET A 47 5.13 10.76 4.31
CA MET A 47 6.07 11.27 3.31
C MET A 47 6.70 10.12 2.51
N ALA A 48 6.99 8.98 3.17
CA ALA A 48 7.47 7.79 2.47
C ALA A 48 6.41 7.21 1.49
N CYS A 49 5.13 7.25 1.84
CA CYS A 49 4.05 6.88 0.91
C CYS A 49 4.00 7.80 -0.31
N ALA A 50 3.96 9.12 -0.08
CA ALA A 50 3.90 10.09 -1.17
C ALA A 50 5.15 10.03 -2.07
N ALA A 51 6.31 9.70 -1.51
CA ALA A 51 7.55 9.52 -2.27
C ALA A 51 7.65 8.17 -3.01
N GLY A 52 6.68 7.26 -2.84
CA GLY A 52 6.74 5.90 -3.39
C GLY A 52 7.87 5.06 -2.80
N GLN A 53 8.24 5.31 -1.54
CA GLN A 53 9.30 4.60 -0.82
C GLN A 53 8.77 3.41 0.00
N ALA A 54 7.45 3.23 0.05
CA ALA A 54 6.81 2.10 0.71
C ALA A 54 7.41 0.72 0.33
N PRO A 55 7.75 0.43 -0.94
CA PRO A 55 8.30 -0.88 -1.30
C PRO A 55 9.67 -1.14 -0.67
N ALA A 56 10.55 -0.13 -0.66
CA ALA A 56 11.89 -0.24 -0.08
C ALA A 56 11.83 -0.45 1.44
N MET A 57 10.91 0.23 2.13
CA MET A 57 10.72 0.07 3.57
C MET A 57 10.18 -1.31 3.92
N ARG A 58 9.21 -1.81 3.15
CA ARG A 58 8.67 -3.17 3.30
C ARG A 58 9.69 -4.25 2.99
N ALA A 59 10.53 -4.06 1.97
CA ALA A 59 11.59 -5.00 1.63
C ALA A 59 12.56 -5.22 2.80
N ARG A 60 12.87 -4.15 3.56
CA ARG A 60 13.69 -4.25 4.78
C ARG A 60 13.01 -5.09 5.87
N ILE A 61 11.72 -4.85 6.14
CA ILE A 61 10.95 -5.62 7.13
C ILE A 61 10.84 -7.09 6.72
N LYS A 62 10.57 -7.35 5.44
CA LYS A 62 10.50 -8.72 4.92
C LYS A 62 11.85 -9.44 4.99
N SER A 63 12.96 -8.73 4.82
CA SER A 63 14.31 -9.32 4.86
C SER A 63 14.69 -9.89 6.23
N VAL A 64 14.03 -9.44 7.31
CA VAL A 64 14.20 -9.99 8.66
C VAL A 64 13.15 -11.06 9.01
N GLY A 65 12.45 -11.60 7.99
CA GLY A 65 11.54 -12.73 8.12
C GLY A 65 10.16 -12.37 8.66
N TRP A 66 9.76 -11.10 8.60
CA TRP A 66 8.47 -10.65 9.11
C TRP A 66 7.48 -10.40 7.97
N ASP A 67 6.30 -11.00 8.08
CA ASP A 67 5.15 -10.58 7.28
C ASP A 67 4.83 -9.12 7.55
N THR A 68 4.36 -8.44 6.51
CA THR A 68 4.01 -7.03 6.57
C THR A 68 2.86 -6.76 5.62
N LEU A 69 2.02 -5.80 5.98
CA LEU A 69 0.96 -5.24 5.13
C LEU A 69 1.47 -4.99 3.70
N SER A 70 0.59 -5.08 2.70
CA SER A 70 0.89 -4.61 1.34
C SER A 70 1.25 -3.10 1.32
N ALA A 71 1.81 -2.59 0.21
CA ALA A 71 2.14 -1.17 0.13
C ALA A 71 0.87 -0.31 0.23
N GLY A 72 -0.19 -0.73 -0.46
CA GLY A 72 -1.55 -0.18 -0.38
C GLY A 72 -2.12 -0.24 1.03
N GLN A 73 -2.12 -1.43 1.65
CA GLN A 73 -2.65 -1.59 3.01
C GLN A 73 -1.90 -0.70 4.01
N TRP A 74 -0.57 -0.68 3.95
CA TRP A 74 0.27 0.11 4.84
C TRP A 74 0.04 1.62 4.64
N CYS A 75 0.09 2.10 3.40
CA CYS A 75 -0.06 3.53 3.12
C CYS A 75 -1.47 4.04 3.38
N VAL A 76 -2.52 3.29 3.03
CA VAL A 76 -3.88 3.71 3.35
C VAL A 76 -4.09 3.77 4.87
N THR A 77 -3.50 2.83 5.63
CA THR A 77 -3.57 2.86 7.10
C THR A 77 -2.91 4.11 7.67
N VAL A 78 -1.69 4.43 7.20
CA VAL A 78 -0.95 5.64 7.61
C VAL A 78 -1.72 6.92 7.24
N LEU A 79 -2.24 7.01 6.02
CA LEU A 79 -3.00 8.18 5.56
C LEU A 79 -4.33 8.35 6.32
N THR A 80 -5.02 7.24 6.61
CA THR A 80 -6.22 7.23 7.46
C THR A 80 -5.91 7.76 8.85
N ARG A 81 -4.79 7.31 9.45
CA ARG A 81 -4.34 7.82 10.75
C ARG A 81 -4.03 9.32 10.70
N ALA A 82 -3.29 9.76 9.69
CA ALA A 82 -2.98 11.18 9.49
C ALA A 82 -4.26 12.02 9.35
N GLY A 83 -5.27 11.49 8.65
CA GLY A 83 -6.61 12.07 8.53
C GLY A 83 -7.33 12.21 9.88
N ARG A 84 -7.34 11.14 10.68
CA ARG A 84 -7.91 11.14 12.04
C ARG A 84 -7.20 12.12 12.97
N ASP A 85 -5.89 12.29 12.80
CA ASP A 85 -5.08 13.26 13.55
C ASP A 85 -5.24 14.71 13.09
N GLY A 86 -5.96 14.97 11.98
CA GLY A 86 -6.11 16.30 11.40
C GLY A 86 -4.84 16.83 10.75
N THR A 87 -3.90 15.95 10.38
CA THR A 87 -2.59 16.31 9.80
C THR A 87 -2.48 16.02 8.30
N LEU A 88 -3.53 15.47 7.71
CA LEU A 88 -3.60 15.16 6.28
C LEU A 88 -3.67 16.45 5.44
N ARG A 89 -2.72 16.62 4.53
CA ARG A 89 -2.53 17.84 3.71
C ARG A 89 -1.85 17.52 2.39
N TYR A 90 -2.17 18.18 1.29
CA TYR A 90 -1.53 17.87 -0.01
C TYR A 90 0.01 17.88 0.08
N VAL A 91 0.64 16.85 -0.50
CA VAL A 91 2.09 16.79 -0.68
C VAL A 91 2.41 17.05 -2.14
N ALA A 92 3.34 17.98 -2.38
CA ALA A 92 3.95 18.18 -3.69
C ALA A 92 5.46 17.97 -3.55
N LEU A 93 6.08 17.26 -4.50
CA LEU A 93 7.53 17.21 -4.58
C LEU A 93 8.07 18.55 -5.09
N ARG A 94 9.26 18.92 -4.59
CA ARG A 94 9.94 20.17 -4.98
C ARG A 94 10.28 20.26 -6.47
N ASP A 95 10.37 19.14 -7.16
CA ASP A 95 10.68 19.07 -8.59
C ASP A 95 9.42 19.08 -9.49
N GLY A 96 8.22 19.17 -8.89
CA GLY A 96 6.96 19.23 -9.61
C GLY A 96 6.54 17.93 -10.30
N LYS A 97 7.27 16.82 -10.12
CA LYS A 97 6.93 15.56 -10.77
C LYS A 97 5.72 14.92 -10.10
N ALA A 98 4.64 14.74 -10.87
CA ALA A 98 3.53 13.87 -10.49
C ALA A 98 3.92 12.40 -10.76
N THR A 99 4.29 11.68 -9.70
CA THR A 99 4.47 10.23 -9.72
C THR A 99 3.14 9.51 -9.45
N PRO A 100 2.98 8.25 -9.85
CA PRO A 100 1.83 7.42 -9.45
C PRO A 100 1.50 7.48 -7.95
N ALA A 101 2.52 7.41 -7.09
CA ALA A 101 2.34 7.51 -5.63
C ALA A 101 1.83 8.90 -5.17
N ILE A 102 2.28 9.98 -5.81
CA ILE A 102 1.80 11.35 -5.51
C ILE A 102 0.37 11.54 -5.99
N ALA A 103 0.05 11.06 -7.19
CA ALA A 103 -1.31 11.11 -7.71
C ALA A 103 -2.26 10.37 -6.76
N PHE A 104 -1.84 9.19 -6.27
CA PHE A 104 -2.56 8.45 -5.25
C PHE A 104 -2.73 9.24 -3.94
N ASP A 105 -1.65 9.81 -3.36
CA ASP A 105 -1.74 10.61 -2.12
C ASP A 105 -2.67 11.81 -2.31
N ALA A 106 -2.54 12.55 -3.42
CA ALA A 106 -3.39 13.69 -3.71
C ALA A 106 -4.87 13.30 -3.80
N GLY A 107 -5.17 12.23 -4.54
CA GLY A 107 -6.51 11.66 -4.63
C GLY A 107 -7.05 11.28 -3.25
N PHE A 108 -6.26 10.55 -2.46
CA PHE A 108 -6.64 10.14 -1.10
C PHE A 108 -6.95 11.33 -0.20
N VAL A 109 -6.09 12.33 -0.19
CA VAL A 109 -6.28 13.58 0.57
C VAL A 109 -7.59 14.24 0.15
N THR A 110 -7.85 14.36 -1.15
CA THR A 110 -9.10 14.94 -1.65
C THR A 110 -10.32 14.15 -1.18
N GLY A 111 -10.34 12.84 -1.39
CA GLY A 111 -11.48 12.00 -1.00
C GLY A 111 -11.74 12.00 0.51
N TYR A 112 -10.67 11.94 1.31
CA TYR A 112 -10.79 11.94 2.77
C TYR A 112 -11.30 13.27 3.33
N ILE A 113 -10.76 14.39 2.83
CA ILE A 113 -11.14 15.74 3.31
C ILE A 113 -12.56 16.08 2.88
N LYS A 114 -12.91 15.81 1.62
CA LYS A 114 -14.23 16.17 1.11
C LYS A 114 -15.36 15.29 1.65
N ARG A 115 -15.06 14.05 2.06
CA ARG A 115 -16.03 13.09 2.61
C ARG A 115 -17.22 12.86 1.67
N GLU A 116 -16.97 12.87 0.37
CA GLU A 116 -18.01 12.64 -0.64
C GLU A 116 -18.61 11.24 -0.46
N ALA A 117 -19.93 11.14 -0.55
CA ALA A 117 -20.60 9.85 -0.54
C ALA A 117 -20.18 9.07 -1.80
N LEU A 118 -19.76 7.83 -1.61
CA LEU A 118 -19.46 6.95 -2.73
C LEU A 118 -20.75 6.44 -3.36
N PRO A 119 -20.77 6.25 -4.70
CA PRO A 119 -21.91 5.66 -5.37
C PRO A 119 -22.13 4.23 -4.87
N ALA A 120 -23.38 3.75 -4.96
CA ALA A 120 -23.78 2.45 -4.42
C ALA A 120 -23.02 1.26 -5.05
N ASP A 121 -22.56 1.43 -6.29
CA ASP A 121 -21.78 0.46 -7.06
C ASP A 121 -20.26 0.68 -6.98
N ALA A 122 -19.80 1.57 -6.08
CA ALA A 122 -18.38 1.82 -5.91
C ALA A 122 -17.61 0.53 -5.55
N PRO A 123 -16.48 0.23 -6.22
CA PRO A 123 -15.69 -0.96 -5.93
C PRO A 123 -15.27 -1.02 -4.45
N ALA A 124 -15.36 -2.20 -3.84
CA ALA A 124 -14.97 -2.44 -2.46
C ALA A 124 -13.45 -2.26 -2.25
N MET A 125 -13.00 -2.03 -1.01
CA MET A 125 -11.57 -1.83 -0.71
C MET A 125 -10.70 -2.98 -1.23
N ILE A 126 -11.15 -4.23 -1.10
CA ILE A 126 -10.39 -5.41 -1.55
C ILE A 126 -10.12 -5.38 -3.07
N THR A 127 -10.99 -4.75 -3.86
CA THR A 127 -10.83 -4.56 -5.30
C THR A 127 -9.88 -3.41 -5.62
N LEU A 128 -9.87 -2.37 -4.79
CA LEU A 128 -9.06 -1.16 -4.99
C LEU A 128 -7.60 -1.35 -4.54
N LEU A 129 -7.37 -2.16 -3.50
CA LEU A 129 -6.04 -2.34 -2.90
C LEU A 129 -4.97 -2.87 -3.86
N PRO A 130 -5.24 -3.87 -4.73
CA PRO A 130 -4.25 -4.29 -5.72
C PRO A 130 -3.83 -3.19 -6.70
N ILE A 131 -4.71 -2.23 -6.99
CA ILE A 131 -4.38 -1.07 -7.82
C ILE A 131 -3.55 -0.07 -7.01
N ALA A 132 -3.96 0.20 -5.77
CA ALA A 132 -3.19 1.02 -4.84
C ALA A 132 -1.75 0.49 -4.67
N ASP A 133 -1.59 -0.84 -4.55
CA ASP A 133 -0.28 -1.49 -4.49
C ASP A 133 0.56 -1.18 -5.73
N ARG A 134 0.02 -1.27 -6.95
CA ARG A 134 0.76 -0.90 -8.17
C ARG A 134 1.12 0.57 -8.22
N CYS A 135 0.22 1.46 -7.80
CA CYS A 135 0.48 2.90 -7.73
C CYS A 135 1.60 3.24 -6.76
N LEU A 136 1.56 2.66 -5.56
CA LEU A 136 2.54 2.92 -4.49
C LEU A 136 3.87 2.18 -4.71
N ASP A 137 3.85 1.08 -5.47
CA ASP A 137 5.03 0.42 -6.02
C ASP A 137 5.63 1.14 -7.24
N GLN A 138 5.01 2.22 -7.71
CA GLN A 138 5.41 2.96 -8.93
C GLN A 138 5.38 2.08 -10.21
N LYS A 139 4.54 1.04 -10.22
CA LYS A 139 4.36 0.10 -11.34
C LYS A 139 3.13 0.40 -12.19
N GLU A 140 2.23 1.25 -11.71
CA GLU A 140 1.08 1.74 -12.47
C GLU A 140 1.47 2.98 -13.27
N ALA A 141 1.25 2.96 -14.59
CA ALA A 141 1.61 4.08 -15.46
C ALA A 141 0.49 5.13 -15.51
N ASP A 142 -0.76 4.70 -15.31
CA ASP A 142 -1.93 5.57 -15.33
C ASP A 142 -2.06 6.34 -14.00
N LYS A 143 -1.67 7.61 -14.02
CA LYS A 143 -1.71 8.50 -12.86
C LYS A 143 -3.12 8.93 -12.51
N ASP A 144 -4.01 9.02 -13.50
CA ASP A 144 -5.40 9.40 -13.28
C ASP A 144 -6.14 8.26 -12.57
N LEU A 145 -5.86 7.01 -12.96
CA LEU A 145 -6.29 5.83 -12.23
C LEU A 145 -5.78 5.84 -10.78
N CYS A 146 -4.50 6.14 -10.55
CA CYS A 146 -3.95 6.23 -9.20
C CYS A 146 -4.65 7.33 -8.36
N GLY A 147 -4.93 8.48 -8.96
CA GLY A 147 -5.70 9.55 -8.31
C GLY A 147 -7.12 9.13 -7.98
N ALA A 148 -7.83 8.50 -8.91
CA ALA A 148 -9.20 8.02 -8.69
C ALA A 148 -9.28 6.93 -7.60
N VAL A 149 -8.35 5.98 -7.61
CA VAL A 149 -8.25 4.93 -6.58
C VAL A 149 -7.91 5.54 -5.23
N GLY A 150 -6.96 6.47 -5.18
CA GLY A 150 -6.66 7.25 -3.98
C GLY A 150 -7.91 7.91 -3.44
N HIS A 151 -8.66 8.62 -4.29
CA HIS A 151 -9.90 9.32 -3.92
C HIS A 151 -10.96 8.38 -3.31
N MET A 152 -11.25 7.25 -3.97
CA MET A 152 -12.22 6.29 -3.45
C MET A 152 -11.79 5.72 -2.10
N LEU A 153 -10.51 5.35 -1.95
CA LEU A 153 -10.00 4.84 -0.67
C LEU A 153 -10.00 5.91 0.42
N GLY A 154 -9.74 7.18 0.07
CA GLY A 154 -9.83 8.31 0.99
C GLY A 154 -11.25 8.53 1.50
N ALA A 155 -12.24 8.50 0.60
CA ALA A 155 -13.65 8.62 0.96
C ALA A 155 -14.11 7.47 1.88
N ARG A 156 -13.74 6.22 1.57
CA ARG A 156 -14.02 5.04 2.42
C ARG A 156 -13.38 5.16 3.81
N ALA A 157 -12.13 5.59 3.86
CA ALA A 157 -11.42 5.81 5.13
C ALA A 157 -12.09 6.91 5.97
N ALA A 158 -12.62 7.96 5.33
CA ALA A 158 -13.35 9.02 6.02
C ALA A 158 -14.74 8.56 6.53
N SER A 159 -15.39 7.59 5.87
CA SER A 159 -16.60 6.94 6.39
C SER A 159 -16.33 5.90 7.48
N GLY A 160 -15.06 5.71 7.86
CA GLY A 160 -14.66 4.79 8.94
C GLY A 160 -14.41 3.35 8.49
N GLU A 161 -14.42 3.07 7.19
CA GLU A 161 -14.09 1.73 6.67
C GLU A 161 -12.62 1.41 6.99
N LEU A 162 -12.39 0.20 7.53
CA LEU A 162 -11.05 -0.28 7.86
C LEU A 162 -10.48 -1.12 6.74
N ILE A 163 -9.15 -1.06 6.59
CA ILE A 163 -8.43 -1.87 5.63
C ILE A 163 -8.65 -3.36 5.91
N PRO A 164 -9.11 -4.15 4.91
CA PRO A 164 -9.24 -5.60 5.06
C PRO A 164 -7.85 -6.23 5.23
N ILE A 165 -7.78 -7.18 6.18
CA ILE A 165 -6.61 -8.01 6.44
C ILE A 165 -6.99 -9.41 5.97
N GLY A 166 -6.16 -10.02 5.13
CA GLY A 166 -6.42 -11.34 4.53
C GLY A 166 -5.15 -11.88 3.89
#